data_AF-G7VIE5-F1
#
_entry.id   AF-G7VIE5-F1
#
_cell.length_a   1.000
_cell.length_b   1.000
_cell.length_c   1.000
_cell.angle_alpha   90.00
_cell.angle_beta   90.00
_cell.angle_gamma   90.00
#
_symmetry.space_group_name_H-M   'P 1'
#
loop_
_entity.id
_entity.type
_entity.pdbx_description
1 polymer ?
#
loop_
_entity_poly.entity_id
_entity_poly.type
_entity_poly.pdbx_seq_one_letter_code
_entity_poly.pdbx_strand_id
1 'polypeptide(L)'
;MLLAAGFTPTLLSLTALKSRALRRGVWTRVSPAARALIDAAILYLRRGGRVKSPTLVEALRRAAEEVLRLTTPLRLLAKAVGLAIARARGIEADEEKAVALGIQWLNTPKRWKTALN
;
A
#
# COMPACT_ATOMS: atom_id res chain seq x y z
N MET A 1 -4.10 -5.10 1.33
CA MET A 1 -3.45 -4.58 2.55
C MET A 1 -4.06 -3.21 2.82
N LEU A 2 -3.98 -2.73 4.04
CA LEU A 2 -4.47 -1.41 4.44
C LEU A 2 -3.27 -0.45 4.57
N LEU A 3 -2.29 -0.50 3.66
CA LEU A 3 -1.13 0.39 3.73
C LEU A 3 -1.54 1.85 3.57
N ALA A 4 -2.62 2.09 2.86
CA ALA A 4 -3.26 3.36 2.65
C ALA A 4 -4.46 3.60 3.60
N ALA A 5 -4.61 2.82 4.69
CA ALA A 5 -5.56 3.18 5.74
C ALA A 5 -5.11 4.49 6.40
N GLY A 6 -5.96 5.51 6.30
CA GLY A 6 -5.61 6.88 6.69
C GLY A 6 -4.95 7.71 5.58
N PHE A 7 -4.75 7.17 4.37
CA PHE A 7 -4.30 7.97 3.23
C PHE A 7 -5.40 8.93 2.80
N THR A 8 -5.12 10.22 2.94
CA THR A 8 -5.93 11.32 2.41
C THR A 8 -5.25 11.85 1.15
N PRO A 9 -5.92 11.86 -0.02
CA PRO A 9 -5.33 12.31 -1.28
C PRO A 9 -5.28 13.85 -1.33
N THR A 10 -4.26 14.42 -0.69
CA THR A 10 -3.92 15.84 -0.76
C THR A 10 -2.77 16.05 -1.74
N LEU A 11 -2.53 17.29 -2.15
CA LEU A 11 -1.42 17.61 -3.03
C LEU A 11 -0.09 17.16 -2.44
N LEU A 12 0.11 17.40 -1.14
CA LEU A 12 1.32 17.01 -0.42
C LEU A 12 1.50 15.49 -0.40
N SER A 13 0.46 14.74 0.00
CA SER A 13 0.56 13.28 0.12
C SER A 13 0.81 12.60 -1.22
N LEU A 14 0.13 13.03 -2.28
CA LEU A 14 0.32 12.50 -3.63
C LEU A 14 1.71 12.85 -4.20
N THR A 15 2.18 14.07 -3.99
CA THR A 15 3.53 14.49 -4.43
C THR A 15 4.63 13.72 -3.69
N ALA A 16 4.48 13.53 -2.37
CA ALA A 16 5.41 12.76 -1.56
C ALA A 16 5.42 11.27 -1.97
N LEU A 17 4.25 10.70 -2.25
CA LEU A 17 4.08 9.33 -2.73
C LEU A 17 4.81 9.13 -4.06
N LYS A 18 4.55 9.98 -5.05
CA LYS A 18 5.24 9.94 -6.36
C LYS A 18 6.75 10.09 -6.19
N SER A 19 7.20 11.06 -5.40
CA SER A 19 8.63 11.30 -5.16
C SER A 19 9.32 10.09 -4.53
N ARG A 20 8.67 9.42 -3.57
CA ARG A 20 9.18 8.19 -2.95
C ARG A 20 9.31 7.07 -3.99
N ALA A 21 8.30 6.89 -4.83
CA ALA A 21 8.31 5.86 -5.88
C ALA A 21 9.43 6.08 -6.90
N LEU A 22 9.67 7.34 -7.28
CA LEU A 22 10.76 7.73 -8.17
C LEU A 22 12.13 7.46 -7.53
N ARG A 23 12.34 7.90 -6.28
CA ARG A 23 13.61 7.64 -5.55
C ARG A 23 13.92 6.16 -5.37
N ARG A 24 12.89 5.31 -5.27
CA ARG A 24 13.05 3.86 -5.17
C ARG A 24 13.14 3.16 -6.53
N GLY A 25 13.03 3.89 -7.65
CA GLY A 25 13.10 3.31 -9.00
C GLY A 25 11.93 2.40 -9.36
N VAL A 26 10.81 2.47 -8.63
CA VAL A 26 9.65 1.58 -8.83
C VAL A 26 8.49 2.23 -9.56
N TRP A 27 8.58 3.53 -9.87
CA TRP A 27 7.50 4.27 -10.53
C TRP A 27 7.06 3.60 -11.84
N THR A 28 8.00 3.13 -12.66
CA THR A 28 7.70 2.44 -13.93
C THR A 28 7.00 1.09 -13.76
N ARG A 29 7.09 0.47 -12.57
CA ARG A 29 6.44 -0.80 -12.22
C ARG A 29 4.99 -0.63 -11.75
N VAL A 30 4.59 0.60 -11.43
CA VAL A 30 3.20 0.94 -11.08
C VAL A 30 2.35 0.89 -12.35
N SER A 31 1.12 0.38 -12.23
CA SER A 31 0.17 0.28 -13.33
C SER A 31 0.00 1.62 -14.06
N PRO A 32 -0.07 1.63 -15.40
CA PRO A 32 -0.20 2.87 -16.17
C PRO A 32 -1.41 3.72 -15.73
N ALA A 33 -2.54 3.07 -15.41
CA ALA A 33 -3.74 3.74 -14.93
C ALA A 33 -3.53 4.45 -13.58
N ALA A 34 -2.89 3.80 -12.61
CA ALA A 34 -2.60 4.41 -11.31
C ALA A 34 -1.63 5.59 -11.44
N ARG A 35 -0.61 5.48 -12.30
CA ARG A 35 0.31 6.60 -12.60
C ARG A 35 -0.43 7.80 -13.19
N ALA A 36 -1.22 7.56 -14.23
CA ALA A 36 -1.99 8.60 -14.90
C ALA A 36 -2.97 9.29 -13.93
N LEU A 37 -3.65 8.50 -13.08
CA LEU A 37 -4.58 9.03 -12.08
C LEU A 37 -3.87 9.92 -11.04
N ILE A 38 -2.72 9.48 -10.52
CA ILE A 38 -1.93 10.26 -9.57
C ILE A 38 -1.43 11.55 -10.22
N ASP A 39 -0.91 11.49 -11.44
CA ASP A 39 -0.40 12.67 -12.15
C ASP A 39 -1.49 13.68 -12.48
N ALA A 40 -2.65 13.20 -12.95
CA ALA A 40 -3.82 14.03 -13.19
C ALA A 40 -4.35 14.67 -11.90
N ALA A 41 -4.40 13.92 -10.80
CA ALA A 41 -4.83 14.44 -9.51
C ALA A 41 -3.87 15.49 -8.95
N ILE A 42 -2.55 15.28 -9.07
CA ILE A 42 -1.55 16.30 -8.71
C ILE A 42 -1.77 17.58 -9.52
N LEU A 43 -1.95 17.46 -10.84
CA LEU A 43 -2.19 18.62 -11.71
C LEU A 43 -3.47 19.36 -11.33
N TYR A 44 -4.57 18.64 -11.10
CA TYR A 44 -5.85 19.22 -10.69
C TYR A 44 -5.77 19.96 -9.36
N LEU A 45 -5.13 19.36 -8.35
CA LEU A 45 -4.96 19.97 -7.03
C LEU A 45 -4.01 21.17 -7.06
N ARG A 46 -2.95 21.13 -7.88
CA ARG A 46 -2.04 22.29 -8.09
C ARG A 46 -2.76 23.52 -8.64
N ARG A 47 -3.83 23.32 -9.43
CA ARG A 47 -4.66 24.41 -9.97
C ARG A 47 -5.71 24.92 -8.96
N GLY A 48 -5.68 24.47 -7.71
CA GLY A 48 -6.66 24.84 -6.69
C GLY A 48 -7.92 23.97 -6.68
N GLY A 49 -7.94 22.87 -7.45
CA GLY A 49 -9.03 21.91 -7.46
C GLY A 49 -9.24 21.24 -6.10
N ARG A 50 -10.47 20.79 -5.83
CA ARG A 50 -10.84 20.06 -4.61
C ARG A 50 -11.56 18.77 -4.96
N VAL A 51 -11.01 17.64 -4.49
CA VAL A 51 -11.63 16.33 -4.69
C VAL A 51 -12.78 16.17 -3.69
N LYS A 52 -14.02 16.22 -4.19
CA LYS A 52 -15.23 15.95 -3.39
C LYS A 52 -15.82 14.57 -3.63
N SER A 53 -15.53 13.98 -4.79
CA SER A 53 -16.11 12.69 -5.16
C SER A 53 -15.54 11.56 -4.31
N PRO A 54 -16.37 10.79 -3.57
CA PRO A 54 -15.90 9.69 -2.75
C PRO A 54 -15.32 8.54 -3.60
N THR A 55 -15.84 8.33 -4.81
CA THR A 55 -15.32 7.31 -5.73
C THR A 55 -13.92 7.65 -6.22
N LEU A 56 -13.65 8.93 -6.47
CA LEU A 56 -12.32 9.40 -6.85
C LEU A 56 -11.32 9.28 -5.69
N VAL A 57 -11.75 9.58 -4.45
CA VAL A 57 -10.92 9.38 -3.26
C VAL A 57 -10.52 7.90 -3.12
N GLU A 58 -11.47 6.99 -3.29
CA GLU A 58 -11.20 5.55 -3.18
C GLU A 58 -10.29 5.05 -4.32
N ALA A 59 -10.49 5.54 -5.56
CA ALA A 59 -9.60 5.23 -6.67
C ALA A 59 -8.16 5.70 -6.41
N LEU A 60 -7.99 6.91 -5.87
CA LEU A 60 -6.69 7.44 -5.47
C LEU A 60 -6.06 6.66 -4.31
N ARG A 61 -6.87 6.19 -3.35
CA ARG A 61 -6.41 5.33 -2.26
C ARG A 61 -5.90 3.99 -2.78
N ARG A 62 -6.60 3.37 -3.74
CA ARG A 62 -6.14 2.12 -4.39
C ARG A 62 -4.86 2.31 -5.19
N ALA A 63 -4.75 3.42 -5.93
CA ALA A 63 -3.52 3.79 -6.60
C ALA A 63 -2.36 3.99 -5.60
N ALA A 64 -2.63 4.65 -4.47
CA ALA A 64 -1.65 4.84 -3.41
C ALA A 64 -1.21 3.52 -2.76
N GLU A 65 -2.14 2.60 -2.51
CA GLU A 65 -1.85 1.25 -1.98
C GLU A 65 -0.87 0.50 -2.90
N GLU A 66 -1.07 0.59 -4.22
CA GLU A 66 -0.17 -0.04 -5.20
C GLU A 66 1.26 0.51 -5.10
N VAL A 67 1.39 1.84 -5.06
CA VAL A 67 2.70 2.49 -4.92
C VAL A 67 3.34 2.16 -3.57
N LEU A 68 2.57 2.17 -2.49
CA LEU A 68 3.07 1.83 -1.15
C LEU A 68 3.54 0.38 -1.11
N ARG A 69 2.82 -0.56 -1.71
CA ARG A 69 3.24 -1.97 -1.78
C ARG A 69 4.60 -2.14 -2.46
N LEU A 70 4.87 -1.39 -3.52
CA LEU A 70 6.14 -1.45 -4.24
C LEU A 70 7.28 -0.70 -3.55
N THR A 71 6.96 0.30 -2.73
CA THR A 71 7.97 1.14 -2.05
C THR A 71 8.26 0.71 -0.62
N THR A 72 7.38 -0.07 0.00
CA THR A 72 7.51 -0.53 1.38
C THR A 72 8.51 -1.68 1.45
N PRO A 73 9.50 -1.64 2.36
CA PRO A 73 10.42 -2.75 2.57
C PRO A 73 9.68 -4.04 2.89
N LEU A 74 10.08 -5.16 2.27
CA LEU A 74 9.45 -6.46 2.46
C LEU A 74 9.38 -6.86 3.93
N ARG A 75 10.43 -6.58 4.71
CA ARG A 75 10.48 -6.88 6.15
C ARG A 75 9.35 -6.18 6.92
N LEU A 76 9.03 -4.94 6.57
CA LEU A 76 7.96 -4.19 7.22
C LEU A 76 6.58 -4.75 6.86
N LEU A 77 6.38 -5.11 5.58
CA LEU A 77 5.16 -5.78 5.12
C LEU A 77 4.98 -7.13 5.82
N ALA A 78 6.04 -7.92 5.89
CA ALA A 78 6.04 -9.20 6.58
C ALA A 78 5.70 -9.03 8.06
N LYS A 79 6.40 -8.16 8.79
CA LYS A 79 6.11 -7.89 10.21
C LYS A 79 4.64 -7.54 10.43
N ALA A 80 4.08 -6.63 9.63
CA ALA A 80 2.68 -6.21 9.75
C ALA A 80 1.71 -7.37 9.48
N VAL A 81 1.96 -8.16 8.43
CA VAL A 81 1.14 -9.34 8.10
C VAL A 81 1.22 -10.39 9.20
N GLY A 82 2.42 -10.71 9.69
CA GLY A 82 2.59 -11.73 10.73
C GLY A 82 2.02 -11.31 12.08
N LEU A 83 2.12 -10.03 12.47
CA LEU A 83 1.41 -9.52 13.65
C LEU A 83 -0.11 -9.67 13.53
N ALA A 84 -0.66 -9.38 12.35
CA ALA A 84 -2.09 -9.57 12.11
C ALA A 84 -2.52 -11.04 12.23
N ILE A 85 -1.72 -11.97 11.67
CA ILE A 85 -1.95 -13.41 11.76
C ILE A 85 -1.82 -13.89 13.20
N ALA A 86 -0.78 -13.46 13.91
CA ALA A 86 -0.54 -13.82 15.30
C ALA A 86 -1.71 -13.38 16.19
N ARG A 87 -2.18 -12.15 16.03
CA ARG A 87 -3.36 -11.63 16.74
C ARG A 87 -4.63 -12.44 16.41
N ALA A 88 -4.87 -12.75 15.14
CA ALA A 88 -6.05 -13.51 14.73
C ALA A 88 -6.07 -14.94 15.31
N ARG A 89 -4.89 -15.52 15.57
CA ARG A 89 -4.73 -16.88 16.08
C ARG A 89 -4.39 -16.95 17.59
N GLY A 90 -4.37 -15.82 18.29
CA GLY A 90 -3.99 -15.78 19.71
C GLY A 90 -2.54 -16.21 20.00
N ILE A 91 -1.65 -16.10 19.02
CA ILE A 91 -0.25 -16.49 19.16
C ILE A 91 0.55 -15.29 19.68
N GLU A 92 1.32 -15.50 20.74
CA GLU A 92 2.33 -14.52 21.16
C GLU A 92 3.49 -14.54 20.14
N ALA A 93 3.76 -13.38 19.55
CA ALA A 93 4.76 -13.20 18.52
C ALA A 93 5.70 -12.05 18.88
N ASP A 94 6.97 -12.38 19.10
CA ASP A 94 8.05 -11.41 19.05
C ASP A 94 8.24 -10.88 17.61
N GLU A 95 9.15 -9.93 17.43
CA GLU A 95 9.39 -9.31 16.13
C GLU A 95 9.86 -10.31 15.08
N GLU A 96 10.74 -11.25 15.44
CA GLU A 96 11.31 -12.21 14.48
C GLU A 96 10.26 -13.22 14.03
N LYS A 97 9.47 -13.75 14.97
CA LYS A 97 8.35 -14.65 14.71
C LYS A 97 7.26 -13.97 13.89
N ALA A 98 6.98 -12.69 14.14
CA ALA A 98 6.07 -11.91 13.30
C ALA A 98 6.60 -11.75 11.87
N VAL A 99 7.89 -11.43 11.69
CA VAL A 99 8.48 -11.35 10.35
C VAL A 99 8.43 -12.70 9.65
N ALA A 100 8.77 -13.81 10.32
CA ALA A 100 8.76 -15.15 9.75
C ALA A 100 7.36 -15.58 9.29
N LEU A 101 6.35 -15.43 10.16
CA LEU A 101 4.94 -15.69 9.83
C LEU A 101 4.48 -14.85 8.64
N GLY A 102 4.89 -13.58 8.61
CA GLY A 102 4.61 -12.67 7.53
C GLY A 102 5.20 -13.09 6.19
N ILE A 103 6.49 -13.45 6.17
CA ILE A 103 7.19 -13.93 4.98
C ILE A 103 6.53 -15.21 4.48
N GLN A 104 6.26 -16.16 5.38
CA GLN A 104 5.60 -17.42 5.04
C GLN A 104 4.26 -17.13 4.35
N TRP A 105 3.41 -16.29 4.94
CA TRP A 105 2.11 -15.95 4.36
C TRP A 105 2.22 -15.17 3.04
N LEU A 106 3.17 -14.24 2.92
CA LEU A 106 3.40 -13.48 1.69
C LEU A 106 3.83 -14.40 0.54
N ASN A 107 4.63 -15.42 0.84
CA ASN A 107 5.08 -16.42 -0.13
C ASN A 107 4.05 -17.52 -0.41
N THR A 108 3.08 -17.74 0.48
CA THR A 108 2.01 -18.73 0.25
C THR A 108 1.20 -18.35 -1.01
N PRO A 109 1.11 -19.23 -2.02
CA PRO A 109 0.29 -18.97 -3.21
C PRO A 109 -1.20 -18.78 -2.87
N LYS A 110 -1.91 -17.94 -3.61
CA LYS A 110 -3.32 -17.59 -3.35
C LYS A 110 -4.22 -18.82 -3.14
N ARG A 111 -4.05 -19.88 -3.93
CA ARG A 111 -4.85 -21.13 -3.85
C ARG A 111 -4.79 -21.81 -2.47
N TRP A 112 -3.74 -21.58 -1.69
CA TRP A 112 -3.53 -22.19 -0.37
C TRP A 112 -3.89 -21.25 0.79
N LYS A 113 -4.17 -19.98 0.52
CA LYS A 113 -4.51 -19.01 1.58
C LYS A 113 -5.90 -19.23 2.17
N THR A 114 -6.83 -19.78 1.40
CA THR A 114 -8.20 -20.08 1.85
C THR A 114 -8.24 -21.19 2.91
N ALA A 115 -7.27 -22.10 2.90
CA ALA A 115 -7.16 -23.17 3.90
C ALA A 115 -6.49 -22.73 5.21
N LEU A 116 -5.98 -21.49 5.27
CA LEU A 116 -5.25 -20.94 6.42
C LEU A 116 -6.09 -19.93 7.22
N ASN A 117 -7.30 -19.61 6.78
CA ASN A 117 -8.21 -18.70 7.46
C ASN A 117 -9.26 -19.46 8.25
#